data_AF-A0A652YLY0-F1
#
_entry.id   AF-A0A652YLY0-F1
#
_cell.length_a   1.000
_cell.length_b   1.000
_cell.length_c   1.000
_cell.angle_alpha   90.00
_cell.angle_beta   90.00
_cell.angle_gamma   90.00
#
_symmetry.space_group_name_H-M   'P 1'
#
loop_
_entity.id
_entity.type
_entity.pdbx_description
1 polymer ?
#
loop_
_entity_poly.entity_id
_entity_poly.type
_entity_poly.pdbx_seq_one_letter_code
_entity_poly.pdbx_strand_id
1 'polypeptide(L)'
;MNTPVVIDWLRFRWFVPPKLGETIRWGLSWNPDSPRRWAALEPTWSCVVDVRRSSNPIVRRLTADPDIDVVQQPSIGGVGNLQFTFNADLPIPSQIEVSGALHLRAGTMRKNSNASQAWRDFDADAVTSGVVRGLRLVSIVSDMQPDLRQPHGSRWGWASMQFVSGTEQFYELAHPPQGLRSYQLTDREWGPRREDFLVVDLETDEIA
;
A
#
# COMPACT_ATOMS: atom_id res chain seq x y z
N MET A 1 13.55 -3.98 -12.19
CA MET A 1 13.26 -4.31 -10.77
C MET A 1 11.85 -4.88 -10.65
N ASN A 2 11.65 -5.97 -9.90
CA ASN A 2 10.31 -6.47 -9.57
C ASN A 2 9.81 -5.86 -8.25
N THR A 3 8.72 -5.11 -8.33
CA THR A 3 8.12 -4.39 -7.21
C THR A 3 6.79 -5.04 -6.84
N PRO A 4 6.61 -5.51 -5.59
CA PRO A 4 5.35 -6.07 -5.15
C PRO A 4 4.32 -4.96 -4.92
N VAL A 5 3.17 -5.10 -5.58
CA VAL A 5 2.04 -4.18 -5.49
C VAL A 5 0.82 -4.93 -4.95
N VAL A 6 0.27 -4.43 -3.86
CA VAL A 6 -0.91 -4.98 -3.19
C VAL A 6 -2.17 -4.28 -3.68
N ILE A 7 -3.15 -5.10 -4.04
CA ILE A 7 -4.52 -4.70 -4.36
C ILE A 7 -5.44 -5.31 -3.32
N ASP A 8 -6.01 -4.47 -2.46
CA ASP A 8 -7.02 -4.87 -1.48
C ASP A 8 -8.40 -5.04 -2.12
N TRP A 9 -9.36 -5.58 -1.35
CA TRP A 9 -10.72 -5.84 -1.83
C TRP A 9 -11.41 -4.57 -2.38
N LEU A 10 -11.15 -3.40 -1.80
CA LEU A 10 -11.80 -2.15 -2.19
C LEU A 10 -11.28 -1.70 -3.55
N ARG A 11 -9.96 -1.68 -3.72
CA ARG A 11 -9.28 -1.33 -4.98
C ARG A 11 -9.58 -2.35 -6.07
N PHE A 12 -9.72 -3.63 -5.71
CA PHE A 12 -10.14 -4.70 -6.62
C PHE A 12 -11.55 -4.48 -7.20
N ARG A 13 -12.44 -3.83 -6.45
CA ARG A 13 -13.78 -3.44 -6.95
C ARG A 13 -13.77 -2.21 -7.84
N TRP A 14 -12.78 -1.33 -7.69
CA TRP A 14 -12.70 -0.07 -8.44
C TRP A 14 -11.94 -0.22 -9.76
N PHE A 15 -10.93 -1.09 -9.78
CA PHE A 15 -10.02 -1.26 -10.91
C PHE A 15 -10.14 -2.66 -11.54
N VAL A 16 -9.77 -2.75 -12.80
CA VAL A 16 -9.67 -4.02 -13.53
C VAL A 16 -8.40 -4.74 -13.04
N PRO A 17 -8.51 -5.97 -12.53
CA PRO A 17 -7.34 -6.77 -12.16
C PRO A 17 -6.46 -7.01 -13.40
N PRO A 18 -5.14 -6.86 -13.28
CA PRO A 18 -4.24 -7.06 -14.41
C PRO A 18 -4.14 -8.53 -14.82
N LYS A 19 -3.61 -8.75 -16.02
CA LYS A 19 -3.17 -10.07 -16.49
C LYS A 19 -1.65 -10.16 -16.53
N LEU A 20 -1.11 -11.38 -16.46
CA LEU A 20 0.30 -11.63 -16.71
C LEU A 20 0.71 -11.10 -18.09
N GLY A 21 1.85 -10.43 -18.17
CA GLY A 21 2.39 -9.79 -19.37
C GLY A 21 1.74 -8.45 -19.73
N GLU A 22 0.73 -7.99 -18.99
CA GLU A 22 0.08 -6.70 -19.26
C GLU A 22 1.02 -5.54 -18.89
N THR A 23 1.15 -4.58 -19.80
CA THR A 23 1.74 -3.28 -19.49
C THR A 23 0.69 -2.41 -18.81
N ILE A 24 1.02 -1.91 -17.63
CA ILE A 24 0.12 -1.11 -16.80
C ILE A 24 0.63 0.32 -16.64
N ARG A 25 -0.30 1.20 -16.26
CA ARG A 25 -0.02 2.55 -15.79
C ARG A 25 -0.80 2.78 -14.52
N TRP A 26 -0.12 2.80 -13.38
CA TRP A 26 -0.75 2.80 -12.05
C TRP A 26 -0.23 3.94 -11.18
N GLY A 27 -1.14 4.52 -10.40
CA GLY A 27 -0.81 5.34 -9.25
C GLY A 27 -0.63 4.46 -8.02
N LEU A 28 0.59 4.44 -7.50
CA LEU A 28 0.99 3.65 -6.35
C LEU A 28 1.21 4.55 -5.14
N SER A 29 1.03 3.99 -3.95
CA SER A 29 1.43 4.66 -2.71
C SER A 29 2.15 3.72 -1.77
N TRP A 30 3.03 4.27 -0.96
CA TRP A 30 3.62 3.59 0.17
C TRP A 30 3.18 4.28 1.46
N ASN A 31 2.86 3.49 2.48
CA ASN A 31 2.47 4.03 3.77
C ASN A 31 3.62 3.87 4.80
N PRO A 32 4.42 4.92 5.05
CA PRO A 32 5.49 4.87 6.04
C PRO A 32 4.96 4.77 7.47
N ASP A 33 3.68 5.08 7.71
CA ASP A 33 3.03 4.98 9.02
C ASP A 33 2.57 3.55 9.33
N SER A 34 2.49 2.66 8.35
CA SER A 34 2.21 1.23 8.54
C SER A 34 3.14 0.31 7.74
N PRO A 35 4.47 0.44 7.87
CA PRO A 35 5.42 -0.31 7.07
C PRO A 35 5.42 -1.77 7.47
N ARG A 36 5.18 -2.07 8.77
CA ARG A 36 5.03 -3.44 9.28
C ARG A 36 3.87 -4.18 8.63
N ARG A 37 2.79 -3.47 8.30
CA ARG A 37 1.64 -4.07 7.64
C ARG A 37 2.04 -4.63 6.29
N TRP A 38 2.79 -3.87 5.49
CA TRP A 38 3.20 -4.34 4.17
C TRP A 38 4.42 -5.26 4.22
N ALA A 39 5.31 -5.08 5.20
CA ALA A 39 6.47 -5.94 5.42
C ALA A 39 6.11 -7.41 5.69
N ALA A 40 4.93 -7.68 6.25
CA ALA A 40 4.47 -9.06 6.43
C ALA A 40 4.21 -9.79 5.10
N LEU A 41 3.89 -9.05 4.02
CA LEU A 41 3.60 -9.64 2.71
C LEU A 41 4.87 -9.98 1.93
N GLU A 42 5.83 -9.05 1.86
CA GLU A 42 7.14 -9.29 1.24
C GLU A 42 8.28 -8.83 2.15
N PRO A 43 8.62 -9.63 3.17
CA PRO A 43 9.61 -9.24 4.18
C PRO A 43 11.03 -9.08 3.62
N THR A 44 11.30 -9.66 2.46
CA THR A 44 12.62 -9.62 1.82
C THR A 44 12.75 -8.55 0.76
N TRP A 45 11.64 -7.89 0.37
CA TRP A 45 11.69 -6.84 -0.63
C TRP A 45 11.96 -5.48 0.03
N SER A 46 13.03 -4.84 -0.39
CA SER A 46 13.27 -3.42 -0.15
C SER A 46 13.93 -2.75 -1.35
N CYS A 47 13.79 -1.43 -1.40
CA CYS A 47 14.33 -0.58 -2.45
C CYS A 47 14.66 0.80 -1.88
N VAL A 48 15.85 1.32 -2.22
CA VAL A 48 16.22 2.71 -1.92
C VAL A 48 15.77 3.57 -3.10
N VAL A 49 15.03 4.65 -2.81
CA VAL A 49 14.53 5.57 -3.84
C VAL A 49 14.85 7.01 -3.51
N ASP A 50 14.98 7.82 -4.56
CA ASP A 50 15.08 9.27 -4.43
C ASP A 50 13.72 9.87 -4.13
N VAL A 51 13.73 10.96 -3.36
CA VAL A 51 12.52 11.63 -2.90
C VAL A 51 12.45 13.05 -3.44
N ARG A 52 11.27 13.43 -3.90
CA ARG A 52 10.92 14.80 -4.26
C ARG A 52 9.55 15.18 -3.71
N ARG A 53 9.26 16.48 -3.70
CA ARG A 53 7.96 17.01 -3.28
C ARG A 53 6.89 16.66 -4.32
N SER A 54 5.71 16.25 -3.83
CA SER A 54 4.48 16.27 -4.63
C SER A 54 3.98 17.70 -4.76
N SER A 55 3.17 17.95 -5.79
CA SER A 55 2.43 19.21 -5.94
C SER A 55 1.29 19.38 -4.93
N ASN A 56 0.92 18.30 -4.23
CA ASN A 56 -0.16 18.30 -3.26
C ASN A 56 0.16 19.13 -2.01
N PRO A 57 -0.88 19.76 -1.41
CA PRO A 57 -0.71 20.61 -0.24
C PRO A 57 -0.24 19.80 0.98
N ILE A 58 0.50 20.48 1.84
CA ILE A 58 0.92 19.97 3.15
C ILE A 58 -0.29 19.49 3.96
N VAL A 59 -0.13 18.35 4.63
CA VAL A 59 -1.16 17.74 5.48
C VAL A 59 -0.71 17.70 6.94
N ARG A 60 -1.68 17.66 7.85
CA ARG A 60 -1.43 17.45 9.28
C ARG A 60 -1.63 15.98 9.61
N ARG A 61 -0.67 15.38 10.31
CA ARG A 61 -0.82 14.05 10.90
C ARG A 61 -1.40 14.20 12.30
N LEU A 62 -2.54 13.54 12.54
CA LEU A 62 -3.06 13.38 13.89
C LEU A 62 -2.08 12.52 14.69
N THR A 63 -1.60 13.07 15.80
CA THR A 63 -0.78 12.30 16.74
C THR A 63 -1.56 11.93 17.99
N ALA A 64 -0.96 11.04 18.77
CA ALA A 64 -1.37 10.65 20.10
C ALA A 64 -1.66 11.86 21.02
N ASP A 65 -0.90 12.94 20.86
CA ASP A 65 -1.08 14.18 21.57
C ASP A 65 -1.74 15.21 20.64
N PRO A 66 -2.98 15.65 20.91
CA PRO A 66 -3.67 16.60 20.05
C PRO A 66 -2.97 17.98 19.99
N ASP A 67 -2.08 18.27 20.95
CA ASP A 67 -1.32 19.53 20.99
C ASP A 67 -0.01 19.44 20.17
N ILE A 68 0.35 18.25 19.68
CA ILE A 68 1.52 18.05 18.80
C ILE A 68 1.05 18.04 17.34
N ASP A 69 1.21 19.18 16.69
CA ASP A 69 1.03 19.34 15.24
C ASP A 69 2.25 18.76 14.48
N VAL A 70 2.15 17.52 13.98
CA VAL A 70 3.13 17.01 13.01
C VAL A 70 2.66 17.32 11.60
N VAL A 71 3.49 18.09 10.91
CA VAL A 71 3.26 18.51 9.53
C VAL A 71 3.97 17.55 8.58
N GLN A 72 3.22 17.00 7.62
CA GLN A 72 3.75 16.10 6.60
C GLN A 72 3.63 16.75 5.21
N GLN A 73 4.66 16.56 4.40
CA GLN A 73 4.65 16.93 3.00
C GLN A 73 4.35 15.69 2.16
N PRO A 74 3.22 15.64 1.43
CA PRO A 74 3.04 14.68 0.35
C PRO A 74 4.25 14.73 -0.58
N SER A 75 4.82 13.56 -0.83
CA SER A 75 6.10 13.39 -1.50
C SER A 75 6.00 12.22 -2.48
N ILE A 76 6.94 12.20 -3.42
CA ILE A 76 7.04 11.18 -4.45
C ILE A 76 8.39 10.50 -4.28
N GLY A 77 8.35 9.18 -4.08
CA GLY A 77 9.53 8.33 -4.13
C GLY A 77 9.65 7.73 -5.53
N GLY A 78 10.86 7.65 -6.08
CA GLY A 78 11.04 7.04 -7.40
C GLY A 78 12.45 6.55 -7.71
N VAL A 79 12.49 5.55 -8.58
CA VAL A 79 13.70 4.98 -9.19
C VAL A 79 13.32 4.43 -10.57
N GLY A 80 13.95 4.96 -11.63
CA GLY A 80 13.55 4.66 -13.01
C GLY A 80 12.04 4.88 -13.24
N ASN A 81 11.38 3.86 -13.80
CA ASN A 81 9.94 3.90 -14.07
C ASN A 81 9.04 3.66 -12.83
N LEU A 82 9.63 3.30 -11.68
CA LEU A 82 8.89 3.22 -10.42
C LEU A 82 8.72 4.62 -9.83
N GLN A 83 7.47 5.01 -9.61
CA GLN A 83 7.08 6.26 -8.95
C GLN A 83 5.88 6.00 -8.03
N PHE A 84 5.90 6.50 -6.80
CA PHE A 84 4.79 6.33 -5.87
C PHE A 84 4.68 7.49 -4.90
N THR A 85 3.48 7.71 -4.37
CA THR A 85 3.22 8.75 -3.38
C THR A 85 3.39 8.23 -1.95
N PHE A 86 3.85 9.10 -1.06
CA PHE A 86 3.86 8.86 0.39
C PHE A 86 3.83 10.21 1.12
N ASN A 87 3.61 10.21 2.43
CA ASN A 87 3.69 11.41 3.25
C ASN A 87 5.02 11.41 4.02
N ALA A 88 5.87 12.42 3.78
CA ALA A 88 7.14 12.57 4.48
C ALA A 88 6.99 13.51 5.67
N ASP A 89 7.51 13.12 6.83
CA ASP A 89 7.69 14.05 7.96
C ASP A 89 8.74 15.10 7.55
N LEU A 90 8.55 16.36 7.97
CA LEU A 90 9.52 17.42 7.71
C LEU A 90 10.71 17.34 8.69
N PRO A 91 11.96 17.57 8.23
CA PRO A 91 12.35 17.88 6.86
C PRO A 91 12.32 16.66 5.93
N ILE A 92 11.98 16.91 4.66
CA ILE A 92 11.86 15.84 3.66
C ILE A 92 13.24 15.21 3.43
N PRO A 93 13.38 13.89 3.60
CA PRO A 93 14.65 13.21 3.31
C PRO A 93 14.93 13.24 1.80
N SER A 94 16.19 13.20 1.41
CA SER A 94 16.58 13.08 -0.01
C SER A 94 16.36 11.67 -0.56
N GLN A 95 16.44 10.67 0.30
CA GLN A 95 16.24 9.25 -0.02
C GLN A 95 15.51 8.53 1.11
N ILE A 96 14.78 7.49 0.75
CA ILE A 96 14.16 6.57 1.71
C ILE A 96 14.37 5.12 1.29
N GLU A 97 14.41 4.23 2.26
CA GLU A 97 14.24 2.80 2.02
C GLU A 97 12.75 2.45 2.14
N VAL A 98 12.24 1.80 1.11
CA VAL A 98 10.85 1.34 1.00
C VAL A 98 10.85 -0.17 1.01
N SER A 99 9.96 -0.78 1.80
CA SER A 99 9.94 -2.22 2.00
C SER A 99 8.52 -2.78 2.11
N GLY A 100 8.41 -4.10 1.94
CA GLY A 100 7.18 -4.86 2.14
C GLY A 100 6.26 -4.92 0.94
N ALA A 101 5.73 -3.78 0.49
CA ALA A 101 4.97 -3.66 -0.76
C ALA A 101 4.48 -2.23 -0.97
N LEU A 102 4.17 -1.90 -2.22
CA LEU A 102 3.39 -0.72 -2.56
C LEU A 102 1.89 -1.07 -2.60
N HIS A 103 1.04 -0.08 -2.44
CA HIS A 103 -0.41 -0.22 -2.51
C HIS A 103 -0.96 0.46 -3.75
N LEU A 104 -1.89 -0.21 -4.44
CA LEU A 104 -2.58 0.38 -5.58
C LEU A 104 -3.55 1.48 -5.12
N ARG A 105 -3.31 2.72 -5.57
CA ARG A 105 -4.26 3.83 -5.38
C ARG A 105 -5.12 4.07 -6.61
N ALA A 106 -4.51 4.06 -7.78
CA ALA A 106 -5.15 4.36 -9.05
C ALA A 106 -4.70 3.33 -10.10
N GLY A 107 -5.65 2.62 -10.72
CA GLY A 107 -5.36 1.58 -11.69
C GLY A 107 -6.22 1.69 -12.96
N THR A 108 -6.19 0.65 -13.78
CA THR A 108 -7.06 0.55 -14.97
C THR A 108 -8.52 0.62 -14.52
N MET A 109 -9.22 1.70 -14.89
CA MET A 109 -10.54 2.00 -14.33
C MET A 109 -11.61 1.03 -14.80
N ARG A 110 -12.45 0.57 -13.87
CA ARG A 110 -13.81 0.14 -14.21
C ARG A 110 -14.70 1.38 -14.37
N LYS A 111 -15.91 1.21 -14.92
CA LYS A 111 -16.94 2.25 -14.92
C LYS A 111 -17.47 2.47 -13.49
N ASN A 112 -16.70 3.22 -12.69
CA ASN A 112 -16.90 3.43 -11.26
C ASN A 112 -16.46 4.86 -10.89
N SER A 113 -17.31 5.63 -10.22
CA SER A 113 -17.02 7.01 -9.83
C SER A 113 -15.83 7.12 -8.88
N ASN A 114 -15.64 6.15 -7.98
CA ASN A 114 -14.50 6.12 -7.05
C ASN A 114 -13.18 5.86 -7.80
N ALA A 115 -13.22 5.07 -8.89
CA ALA A 115 -12.04 4.86 -9.72
C ALA A 115 -11.61 6.15 -10.43
N SER A 116 -12.58 6.90 -10.95
CA SER A 116 -12.32 8.22 -11.56
C SER A 116 -11.83 9.24 -10.53
N GLN A 117 -12.45 9.27 -9.35
CA GLN A 117 -12.04 10.18 -8.28
C GLN A 117 -10.61 9.85 -7.80
N ALA A 118 -10.28 8.57 -7.64
CA ALA A 118 -8.94 8.14 -7.26
C ALA A 118 -7.86 8.63 -8.24
N TRP A 119 -8.15 8.72 -9.54
CA TRP A 119 -7.22 9.31 -10.52
C TRP A 119 -7.15 10.83 -10.45
N ARG A 120 -8.25 11.52 -10.13
CA ARG A 120 -8.25 12.99 -9.96
C ARG A 120 -7.46 13.44 -8.75
N ASP A 121 -7.52 12.65 -7.67
CA ASP A 121 -6.83 12.94 -6.42
C ASP A 121 -5.36 12.48 -6.45
N PHE A 122 -4.96 11.68 -7.44
CA PHE A 122 -3.61 11.15 -7.54
C PHE A 122 -2.69 12.13 -8.26
N ASP A 123 -1.46 12.25 -7.76
CA ASP A 123 -0.44 13.07 -8.40
C ASP A 123 0.01 12.43 -9.73
N ALA A 124 -0.28 13.10 -10.85
CA ALA A 124 0.03 12.58 -12.18
C ALA A 124 1.54 12.39 -12.42
N ASP A 125 2.39 13.09 -11.68
CA ASP A 125 3.85 12.96 -11.76
C ASP A 125 4.35 11.72 -11.01
N ALA A 126 3.51 11.07 -10.19
CA ALA A 126 3.86 9.89 -9.40
C ALA A 126 3.38 8.57 -10.02
N VAL A 127 3.14 8.56 -11.33
CA VAL A 127 2.57 7.40 -12.02
C VAL A 127 3.66 6.42 -12.43
N THR A 128 3.51 5.16 -12.01
CA THR A 128 4.38 4.05 -12.41
C THR A 128 3.88 3.42 -13.70
N SER A 129 4.82 3.07 -14.58
CA SER A 129 4.57 2.18 -15.72
C SER A 129 5.46 0.94 -15.61
N GLY A 130 4.91 -0.22 -15.94
CA GLY A 130 5.64 -1.49 -15.83
C GLY A 130 4.86 -2.66 -16.43
N VAL A 131 5.48 -3.84 -16.39
CA VAL A 131 4.91 -5.08 -16.91
C VAL A 131 4.60 -6.03 -15.76
N VAL A 132 3.41 -6.62 -15.79
CA VAL A 132 2.98 -7.58 -14.78
C VAL A 132 3.66 -8.92 -15.02
N ARG A 133 4.53 -9.35 -14.09
CA ARG A 133 5.31 -10.60 -14.22
C ARG A 133 4.83 -11.72 -13.32
N GLY A 134 4.21 -11.39 -12.20
CA GLY A 134 3.69 -12.36 -11.25
C GLY A 134 2.35 -11.93 -10.70
N LEU A 135 1.49 -12.91 -10.42
CA LEU A 135 0.23 -12.72 -9.71
C LEU A 135 0.18 -13.73 -8.58
N ARG A 136 -0.10 -13.25 -7.37
CA ARG A 136 -0.21 -14.09 -6.17
C ARG A 136 -1.45 -13.68 -5.39
N LEU A 137 -2.28 -14.66 -5.02
CA LEU A 137 -3.29 -14.45 -3.97
C LEU A 137 -2.58 -14.60 -2.63
N VAL A 138 -2.74 -13.63 -1.75
CA VAL A 138 -2.29 -13.74 -0.37
C VAL A 138 -3.50 -13.67 0.54
N SER A 139 -3.70 -14.71 1.34
CA SER A 139 -4.71 -14.74 2.39
C SER A 139 -4.02 -14.65 3.75
N ILE A 140 -4.30 -13.61 4.52
CA ILE A 140 -3.60 -13.29 5.77
C ILE A 140 -4.60 -12.89 6.85
N VAL A 141 -4.28 -13.20 8.11
CA VAL A 141 -5.08 -12.72 9.24
C VAL A 141 -4.66 -11.30 9.58
N SER A 142 -5.64 -10.43 9.75
CA SER A 142 -5.46 -9.15 10.40
C SER A 142 -6.21 -9.10 11.73
N ASP A 143 -5.63 -8.41 12.69
CA ASP A 143 -6.21 -8.24 14.02
C ASP A 143 -5.94 -6.83 14.55
N MET A 144 -6.73 -6.40 15.52
CA MET A 144 -6.51 -5.16 16.25
C MET A 144 -5.32 -5.34 17.19
N GLN A 145 -4.15 -4.87 16.76
CA GLN A 145 -2.94 -4.92 17.57
C GLN A 145 -2.61 -3.53 18.12
N PRO A 146 -2.01 -3.44 19.33
CA PRO A 146 -1.54 -2.18 19.87
C PRO A 146 -0.62 -1.46 18.88
N ASP A 147 -0.89 -0.20 18.60
CA ASP A 147 0.00 0.59 17.76
C ASP A 147 1.24 1.03 18.56
N LEU A 148 2.39 0.42 18.26
CA LEU A 148 3.65 0.75 18.94
C LEU A 148 4.15 2.17 18.65
N ARG A 149 3.61 2.87 17.64
CA ARG A 149 3.91 4.27 17.35
C ARG A 149 2.97 5.25 18.06
N GLN A 150 1.89 4.75 18.66
CA GLN A 150 0.99 5.52 19.51
C GLN A 150 0.74 4.82 20.86
N PRO A 151 1.79 4.50 21.64
CA PRO A 151 1.63 3.86 22.93
C PRO A 151 1.07 4.85 23.95
N HIS A 152 -0.15 4.64 24.45
CA HIS A 152 -0.67 5.33 25.63
C HIS A 152 -0.84 4.37 26.81
N GLY A 153 -0.84 4.94 28.02
CA GLY A 153 -0.92 4.23 29.29
C GLY A 153 -2.24 3.50 29.57
N SER A 154 -2.48 3.17 30.85
CA SER A 154 -3.47 2.20 31.38
C SER A 154 -4.94 2.27 30.92
N ARG A 155 -5.34 3.21 30.06
CA ARG A 155 -6.68 3.33 29.50
C ARG A 155 -6.59 3.31 27.97
N TRP A 156 -6.69 2.11 27.40
CA TRP A 156 -6.96 1.83 25.99
C TRP A 156 -6.04 2.56 24.99
N GLY A 157 -4.86 1.97 24.76
CA GLY A 157 -4.04 2.33 23.61
C GLY A 157 -4.80 2.03 22.32
N TRP A 158 -4.78 2.97 21.37
CA TRP A 158 -5.37 2.77 20.05
C TRP A 158 -4.77 1.52 19.42
N ALA A 159 -5.61 0.52 19.17
CA ALA A 159 -5.24 -0.61 18.36
C ALA A 159 -5.48 -0.24 16.90
N SER A 160 -4.54 -0.58 16.03
CA SER A 160 -4.72 -0.46 14.59
C SER A 160 -4.80 -1.86 13.98
N MET A 161 -5.53 -1.96 12.87
CA MET A 161 -5.63 -3.22 12.16
C MET A 161 -4.26 -3.54 11.54
N GLN A 162 -3.59 -4.55 12.07
CA GLN A 162 -2.28 -5.02 11.62
C GLN A 162 -2.38 -6.45 11.09
N PHE A 163 -1.47 -6.81 10.19
CA PHE A 163 -1.34 -8.20 9.77
C PHE A 163 -0.63 -9.03 10.85
N VAL A 164 -1.17 -10.22 11.10
CA VAL A 164 -0.59 -11.20 12.01
C VAL A 164 0.43 -12.02 11.23
N SER A 165 1.71 -11.69 11.43
CA SER A 165 2.80 -12.36 10.74
C SER A 165 2.84 -13.86 11.03
N GLY A 166 3.15 -14.67 10.02
CA GLY A 166 3.15 -16.13 10.08
C GLY A 166 1.79 -16.77 9.76
N THR A 167 0.77 -15.97 9.43
CA THR A 167 -0.57 -16.47 9.06
C THR A 167 -0.86 -16.38 7.56
N GLU A 168 0.11 -15.91 6.79
CA GLU A 168 0.06 -15.75 5.35
C GLU A 168 -0.10 -17.10 4.64
N GLN A 169 -0.96 -17.12 3.63
CA GLN A 169 -1.07 -18.22 2.68
C GLN A 169 -0.91 -17.63 1.29
N PHE A 170 0.11 -18.09 0.57
CA PHE A 170 0.45 -17.61 -0.77
C PHE A 170 0.01 -18.63 -1.82
N TYR A 171 -0.65 -18.15 -2.86
CA TYR A 171 -1.06 -18.96 -4.00
C TYR A 171 -0.63 -18.25 -5.28
N GLU A 172 0.27 -18.86 -6.04
CA GLU A 172 0.61 -18.37 -7.37
C GLU A 172 -0.58 -18.52 -8.32
N LEU A 173 -0.82 -17.51 -9.15
CA LEU A 173 -1.96 -17.45 -10.04
C LEU A 173 -1.50 -17.29 -11.49
N ALA A 174 -2.06 -18.12 -12.38
CA ALA A 174 -1.96 -17.90 -13.83
C ALA A 174 -2.90 -16.79 -14.33
N HIS A 175 -3.97 -16.49 -13.58
CA HIS A 175 -5.01 -15.53 -13.94
C HIS A 175 -5.49 -14.76 -12.70
N PRO A 176 -5.94 -13.49 -12.85
CA PRO A 176 -6.49 -12.76 -11.72
C PRO A 176 -7.72 -13.49 -11.12
N PRO A 177 -7.92 -13.43 -9.79
CA PRO A 177 -9.04 -14.09 -9.15
C PRO A 177 -10.36 -13.40 -9.55
N GLN A 178 -11.49 -14.09 -9.37
CA GLN A 178 -12.81 -13.48 -9.63
C GLN A 178 -13.21 -12.46 -8.56
N GLY A 179 -12.62 -12.56 -7.37
CA GLY A 179 -12.85 -11.66 -6.26
C GLY A 179 -11.91 -11.94 -5.10
N LEU A 180 -11.82 -10.99 -4.17
CA LEU A 180 -11.09 -11.10 -2.92
C LEU A 180 -12.10 -11.23 -1.77
N ARG A 181 -11.85 -12.15 -0.83
CA ARG A 181 -12.73 -12.41 0.29
C ARG A 181 -12.19 -11.77 1.56
N SER A 182 -13.10 -11.46 2.47
CA SER A 182 -12.78 -11.16 3.86
C SER A 182 -13.86 -11.74 4.75
N TYR A 183 -13.46 -12.40 5.83
CA TYR A 183 -14.39 -12.97 6.81
C TYR A 183 -13.81 -12.90 8.22
N GLN A 184 -14.69 -12.72 9.20
CA GLN A 184 -14.31 -12.76 10.61
C GLN A 184 -13.99 -14.18 11.03
N LEU A 185 -12.96 -14.34 11.88
CA LEU A 185 -12.58 -15.62 12.47
C LEU A 185 -13.24 -15.87 13.83
N THR A 186 -13.91 -14.84 14.37
CA THR A 186 -14.59 -14.87 15.66
C THR A 186 -15.85 -14.03 15.58
N ASP A 187 -16.82 -14.27 16.47
CA ASP A 187 -18.05 -13.47 16.56
C ASP A 187 -17.84 -12.08 17.18
N ARG A 188 -16.60 -11.70 17.52
CA ARG A 188 -16.29 -10.37 18.04
C ARG A 188 -16.33 -9.36 16.89
N GLU A 189 -17.08 -8.28 17.09
CA GLU A 189 -17.22 -7.18 16.12
C GLU A 189 -15.86 -6.64 15.63
N TRP A 190 -14.90 -6.51 16.55
CA TRP A 190 -13.51 -6.07 16.30
C TRP A 190 -12.47 -7.19 16.42
N GLY A 191 -12.89 -8.43 16.19
CA GLY A 191 -12.02 -9.61 16.26
C GLY A 191 -11.16 -9.80 15.01
N PRO A 192 -10.26 -10.79 15.05
CA PRO A 192 -9.39 -11.11 13.93
C PRO A 192 -10.22 -11.52 12.72
N ARG A 193 -9.74 -11.10 11.55
CA ARG A 193 -10.38 -11.34 10.26
C ARG A 193 -9.35 -11.86 9.28
N ARG A 194 -9.74 -12.80 8.43
CA ARG A 194 -8.91 -13.24 7.30
C ARG A 194 -9.26 -12.38 6.10
N GLU A 195 -8.25 -11.84 5.43
CA GLU A 195 -8.38 -10.95 4.29
C GLU A 195 -7.54 -11.48 3.13
N ASP A 196 -8.16 -11.53 1.95
CA ASP A 196 -7.45 -11.84 0.70
C ASP A 196 -6.98 -10.55 0.01
N PHE A 197 -5.77 -10.61 -0.53
CA PHE A 197 -5.14 -9.57 -1.31
C PHE A 197 -4.62 -10.17 -2.62
N LEU A 198 -4.68 -9.39 -3.70
CA LEU A 198 -3.91 -9.71 -4.90
C LEU A 198 -2.58 -8.98 -4.80
N VAL A 199 -1.48 -9.73 -4.78
CA VAL A 199 -0.12 -9.22 -4.91
C VAL A 199 0.32 -9.39 -6.36
N VAL A 200 0.87 -8.32 -6.92
CA VAL A 200 1.33 -8.24 -8.30
C VAL A 200 2.82 -7.95 -8.29
N ASP A 201 3.60 -8.80 -8.95
CA ASP A 201 5.01 -8.54 -9.17
C ASP A 201 5.15 -7.68 -10.43
N LEU A 202 5.35 -6.39 -10.21
CA LEU A 202 5.44 -5.38 -11.26
C LEU A 202 6.89 -5.15 -11.64
N GLU A 203 7.26 -5.54 -12.86
CA GLU A 203 8.58 -5.22 -13.41
C GLU A 203 8.60 -3.79 -13.93
N THR A 204 9.47 -2.97 -13.35
CA THR A 204 9.78 -1.61 -13.81
C THR A 204 11.22 -1.57 -14.29
N ASP A 205 11.44 -0.99 -15.48
CA ASP A 205 12.79 -0.74 -15.97
C ASP A 205 13.49 0.31 -15.12
N GLU A 206 14.77 0.07 -14.84
CA GLU A 206 15.69 1.13 -14.42
C GLU A 206 16.07 1.90 -15.67
N ILE A 207 15.94 3.23 -15.65
CA ILE A 207 16.46 4.05 -16.73
C ILE A 207 17.99 3.95 -16.64
N ALA A 208 18.60 3.40 -17.69
CA ALA A 208 20.04 3.21 -17.83
C ALA A 208 20.83 4.53 -17.84
#